data_AF-A0A8H8IK82-F1
#
_entry.id   AF-A0A8H8IK82-F1
#
_cell.length_a   1.000
_cell.length_b   1.000
_cell.length_c   1.000
_cell.angle_alpha   90.00
_cell.angle_beta   90.00
_cell.angle_gamma   90.00
#
_symmetry.space_group_name_H-M   'P 1'
#
loop_
_entity.id
_entity.type
_entity.pdbx_description
1 polymer ?
#
loop_
_entity_poly.entity_id
_entity_poly.type
_entity_poly.pdbx_seq_one_letter_code
_entity_poly.pdbx_strand_id
1 'polypeptide(L)'
;MPSKLFDVNHQLAFYGAYHSNKINIAIHIICVPIILWTAQVFLANAGIPSFMPDVSYQINQYLAFEPNWAFIFSMIYIVYYYALEPVAAVAGALHAFSWIMQFIGHGAAEGRAPALLDNLVGAIVLAPFFVHLELLFAIGYNPSLHKRIQNEVGKQITQFRRQEADKKRAAGRKDL
;
A
#
# COMPACT_ATOMS: atom_id res chain seq x y z
N MET A 1 21.74 -31.17 -3.26
CA MET A 1 21.30 -30.32 -4.37
C MET A 1 20.25 -29.35 -3.82
N PRO A 2 20.26 -28.06 -4.18
CA PRO A 2 19.20 -27.15 -3.76
C PRO A 2 17.83 -27.69 -4.22
N SER A 3 16.80 -27.49 -3.40
CA SER A 3 15.45 -27.96 -3.71
C SER A 3 14.93 -27.26 -4.96
N LYS A 4 14.46 -28.05 -5.94
CA LYS A 4 13.78 -27.53 -7.14
C LYS A 4 12.44 -26.85 -6.81
N LEU A 5 11.95 -26.99 -5.59
CA LEU A 5 10.71 -26.34 -5.12
C LEU A 5 10.80 -24.82 -5.16
N PHE A 6 11.98 -24.24 -4.89
CA PHE A 6 12.20 -22.80 -4.84
C PHE A 6 12.96 -22.24 -6.05
N ASP A 7 13.18 -23.07 -7.07
CA ASP A 7 13.80 -22.63 -8.32
C ASP A 7 12.72 -22.13 -9.29
N VAL A 8 12.58 -20.82 -9.38
CA VAL A 8 11.59 -20.15 -10.26
C VAL A 8 11.73 -20.59 -11.70
N ASN A 9 12.96 -20.70 -12.22
CA ASN A 9 13.18 -21.07 -13.61
C ASN A 9 12.71 -22.51 -13.85
N HIS A 10 13.02 -23.42 -12.92
CA HIS A 10 12.55 -24.80 -13.00
C HIS A 10 11.02 -24.90 -12.94
N GLN A 11 10.39 -24.23 -11.97
CA GLN A 11 8.94 -24.26 -11.77
C GLN A 11 8.19 -23.69 -12.98
N LEU A 12 8.62 -22.53 -13.49
CA LEU A 12 8.00 -21.88 -14.64
C LEU A 12 8.24 -22.63 -15.95
N ALA A 13 9.45 -23.15 -16.18
CA ALA A 13 9.74 -23.93 -17.39
C ALA A 13 8.96 -25.24 -17.43
N PHE A 14 8.91 -25.96 -16.30
CA PHE A 14 8.14 -27.20 -16.18
C PHE A 14 6.64 -26.96 -16.40
N TYR A 15 6.06 -25.96 -15.73
CA TYR A 15 4.64 -25.65 -15.89
C TYR A 15 4.31 -25.10 -17.28
N GLY A 16 5.19 -24.27 -17.83
CA GLY A 16 5.07 -23.70 -19.17
C GLY A 16 5.03 -24.75 -20.28
N ALA A 17 5.68 -25.90 -20.10
CA ALA A 17 5.69 -26.99 -21.07
C ALA A 17 4.28 -27.56 -21.37
N TYR A 18 3.34 -27.47 -20.42
CA TYR A 18 1.95 -27.89 -20.61
C TYR A 18 1.08 -26.85 -21.35
N HIS A 19 1.58 -25.63 -21.53
CA HIS A 19 0.82 -24.48 -22.00
C HIS A 19 1.41 -23.92 -23.31
N SER A 20 1.50 -24.75 -24.35
CA SER A 20 2.03 -24.37 -25.67
C SER A 20 0.94 -23.94 -26.68
N ASN A 21 -0.32 -24.32 -26.46
CA ASN A 21 -1.44 -23.97 -27.33
C ASN A 21 -2.05 -22.60 -26.94
N LYS A 22 -2.14 -21.66 -27.89
CA LYS A 22 -2.63 -20.28 -27.65
C LYS A 22 -4.06 -20.20 -27.12
N ILE A 23 -4.95 -21.11 -27.53
CA ILE A 23 -6.33 -21.16 -27.04
C ILE A 23 -6.32 -21.63 -25.59
N ASN A 24 -5.55 -22.67 -25.26
CA ASN A 24 -5.41 -23.14 -23.88
C ASN A 24 -4.83 -22.04 -22.97
N ILE A 25 -3.82 -21.30 -23.45
CA ILE A 25 -3.24 -20.17 -22.72
C ILE A 25 -4.29 -19.07 -22.47
N ALA A 26 -5.08 -18.70 -23.49
CA ALA A 26 -6.12 -17.69 -23.34
C ALA A 26 -7.19 -18.11 -22.31
N ILE A 27 -7.60 -19.38 -22.32
CA ILE A 27 -8.49 -19.94 -21.30
C ILE A 27 -7.85 -19.86 -19.92
N HIS A 28 -6.57 -20.25 -19.78
CA HIS A 28 -5.87 -20.21 -18.50
C HIS A 28 -5.76 -18.79 -17.94
N ILE A 29 -5.43 -17.80 -18.77
CA ILE A 29 -5.32 -16.39 -18.36
C ILE A 29 -6.64 -15.86 -17.79
N ILE A 30 -7.79 -16.32 -18.31
CA ILE A 30 -9.11 -15.89 -17.84
C ILE A 30 -9.58 -16.73 -16.64
N CYS A 31 -9.55 -18.06 -16.78
CA CYS A 31 -10.20 -18.97 -15.85
C CYS A 31 -9.37 -19.23 -14.59
N VAL A 32 -8.03 -19.28 -14.66
CA VAL A 32 -7.20 -19.58 -13.47
C VAL A 32 -7.33 -18.50 -12.40
N PRO A 33 -7.28 -17.18 -12.72
CA PRO A 33 -7.53 -16.15 -11.71
C PRO A 33 -8.93 -16.23 -11.10
N ILE A 34 -9.95 -16.56 -11.90
CA ILE A 34 -11.32 -16.72 -11.42
C ILE A 34 -11.43 -17.92 -10.49
N ILE A 35 -10.83 -19.07 -10.84
CA ILE A 35 -10.80 -20.27 -10.01
C ILE A 35 -10.09 -19.98 -8.68
N LEU A 36 -8.94 -19.31 -8.71
CA LEU A 36 -8.21 -18.95 -7.50
C LEU A 36 -9.01 -18.01 -6.60
N TRP A 37 -9.69 -17.02 -7.20
CA TRP A 37 -10.53 -16.08 -6.47
C TRP A 37 -11.74 -16.78 -5.86
N THR A 38 -12.49 -17.57 -6.62
CA THR A 38 -13.67 -18.29 -6.11
C THR A 38 -13.30 -19.32 -5.05
N ALA A 39 -12.17 -20.02 -5.19
CA ALA A 39 -11.66 -20.92 -4.17
C ALA A 39 -11.39 -20.18 -2.85
N GLN A 40 -10.78 -18.99 -2.89
CA GLN A 40 -10.58 -18.16 -1.70
C GLN A 40 -11.90 -17.64 -1.12
N VAL A 41 -12.89 -17.30 -1.95
CA VAL A 41 -14.24 -16.95 -1.46
C VAL A 41 -14.87 -18.13 -0.73
N PHE A 42 -14.76 -19.36 -1.26
CA PHE A 42 -15.26 -20.55 -0.57
C PHE A 42 -14.53 -20.79 0.76
N LEU A 43 -13.21 -20.62 0.80
CA LEU A 43 -12.43 -20.71 2.04
C LEU A 43 -12.82 -19.63 3.05
N ALA A 44 -13.09 -18.40 2.61
CA ALA A 44 -13.53 -17.32 3.49
C ALA A 44 -14.88 -17.64 4.14
N ASN A 45 -15.75 -18.38 3.43
CA ASN A 45 -17.05 -18.83 3.92
C ASN A 45 -17.00 -20.19 4.65
N ALA A 46 -15.84 -20.84 4.75
CA ALA A 46 -15.68 -22.11 5.45
C ALA A 46 -15.60 -21.95 6.99
N GLY A 47 -15.75 -20.73 7.50
CA GLY A 47 -15.67 -20.38 8.91
C GLY A 47 -14.25 -20.13 9.39
N ILE A 48 -14.15 -19.79 10.68
CA ILE A 48 -12.87 -19.52 11.36
C ILE A 48 -12.31 -20.86 11.87
N PRO A 49 -11.05 -21.19 11.58
CA PRO A 49 -10.41 -22.40 12.12
C PRO A 49 -10.39 -22.37 13.65
N SER A 50 -10.64 -23.50 14.31
CA SER A 50 -10.76 -23.57 15.78
C SER A 50 -9.51 -23.17 16.56
N PHE A 51 -8.33 -23.22 15.92
CA PHE A 51 -7.07 -22.80 16.53
C PHE A 51 -6.76 -21.30 16.33
N MET A 52 -7.54 -20.60 15.50
CA MET A 52 -7.33 -19.18 15.28
C MET A 52 -7.94 -18.35 16.40
N PRO A 53 -7.29 -17.24 16.80
CA PRO A 53 -7.83 -16.37 17.81
C PRO A 53 -9.11 -15.70 17.29
N ASP A 54 -10.10 -15.54 18.18
CA ASP A 54 -11.33 -14.83 17.89
C ASP A 54 -11.07 -13.31 17.86
N VAL A 55 -10.54 -12.86 16.72
CA VAL A 55 -10.22 -11.46 16.45
C VAL A 55 -11.18 -10.98 15.37
N SER A 56 -12.11 -10.11 15.73
CA SER A 56 -12.94 -9.39 14.76
C SER A 56 -12.76 -7.89 14.96
N TYR A 57 -12.36 -7.22 13.89
CA TYR A 57 -12.24 -5.76 13.87
C TYR A 57 -13.21 -5.18 12.84
N GLN A 58 -14.29 -4.55 13.31
CA GLN A 58 -15.22 -3.87 12.41
C GLN A 58 -14.61 -2.60 11.85
N ILE A 59 -14.53 -2.53 10.52
CA ILE A 59 -14.07 -1.37 9.77
C ILE A 59 -15.26 -0.44 9.50
N ASN A 60 -16.40 -1.01 9.09
CA ASN A 60 -17.68 -0.31 8.92
C ASN A 60 -18.85 -1.31 8.97
N GLN A 61 -20.07 -0.85 8.77
CA GLN A 61 -21.30 -1.65 8.80
C GLN A 61 -21.36 -2.83 7.79
N TYR A 62 -20.47 -2.86 6.80
CA TYR A 62 -20.40 -3.90 5.76
C TYR A 62 -19.09 -4.70 5.77
N LEU A 63 -18.08 -4.27 6.53
CA LEU A 63 -16.74 -4.82 6.44
C LEU A 63 -16.13 -5.01 7.83
N ALA A 64 -15.77 -6.25 8.13
CA ALA A 64 -14.99 -6.63 9.28
C ALA A 64 -13.74 -7.38 8.83
N PHE A 65 -12.65 -7.19 9.57
CA PHE A 65 -11.49 -8.06 9.48
C PHE A 65 -11.68 -9.24 10.42
N GLU A 66 -11.78 -10.43 9.84
CA GLU A 66 -11.90 -11.70 10.57
C GLU A 66 -10.91 -12.71 9.95
N PRO A 67 -9.90 -13.19 10.71
CA PRO A 67 -8.96 -14.16 10.19
C PRO A 67 -9.71 -15.48 9.98
N ASN A 68 -9.66 -16.01 8.76
CA ASN A 68 -10.33 -17.25 8.35
C ASN A 68 -9.40 -18.14 7.50
N TRP A 69 -9.93 -19.22 6.92
CA TRP A 69 -9.13 -20.10 6.07
C TRP A 69 -8.55 -19.41 4.83
N ALA A 70 -9.27 -18.45 4.24
CA ALA A 70 -8.74 -17.68 3.11
C ALA A 70 -7.53 -16.84 3.53
N PHE A 71 -7.57 -16.21 4.71
CA PHE A 71 -6.44 -15.47 5.26
C PHE A 71 -5.18 -16.34 5.38
N ILE A 72 -5.30 -17.55 5.95
CA ILE A 72 -4.17 -18.49 6.08
C ILE A 72 -3.63 -18.86 4.69
N PHE A 73 -4.52 -19.21 3.76
CA PHE A 73 -4.13 -19.55 2.39
C PHE A 73 -3.38 -18.39 1.73
N SER A 74 -3.91 -17.16 1.79
CA SER A 74 -3.26 -15.98 1.21
C SER A 74 -1.88 -15.73 1.83
N MET A 75 -1.73 -15.91 3.15
CA MET A 75 -0.43 -15.74 3.83
C MET A 75 0.61 -16.77 3.37
N ILE A 76 0.24 -18.05 3.32
CA ILE A 76 1.12 -19.10 2.80
C ILE A 76 1.50 -18.80 1.35
N TYR A 77 0.52 -18.36 0.55
CA TYR A 77 0.74 -18.02 -0.86
C TYR A 77 1.73 -16.86 -1.01
N ILE A 78 1.55 -15.75 -0.29
CA ILE A 78 2.48 -14.61 -0.32
C ILE A 78 3.89 -15.03 0.10
N VAL A 79 4.01 -15.80 1.20
CA VAL A 79 5.31 -16.30 1.67
C VAL A 79 5.99 -17.17 0.62
N TYR A 80 5.26 -18.08 -0.04
CA TYR A 80 5.80 -18.93 -1.09
C TYR A 80 6.31 -18.10 -2.29
N TYR A 81 5.55 -17.12 -2.76
CA TYR A 81 5.96 -16.28 -3.90
C TYR A 81 7.15 -15.37 -3.56
N TYR A 82 7.22 -14.87 -2.34
CA TYR A 82 8.40 -14.11 -1.89
C TYR A 82 9.63 -14.99 -1.65
N ALA A 83 9.45 -16.26 -1.27
CA ALA A 83 10.54 -17.23 -1.23
C ALA A 83 11.06 -17.58 -2.63
N LEU A 84 10.18 -17.56 -3.65
CA LEU A 84 10.54 -17.75 -5.05
C LEU A 84 11.30 -16.55 -5.63
N GLU A 85 10.91 -15.31 -5.29
CA GLU A 85 11.53 -14.10 -5.81
C GLU A 85 12.01 -13.17 -4.68
N PRO A 86 13.22 -13.44 -4.11
CA PRO A 86 13.73 -12.68 -2.97
C PRO A 86 13.93 -11.19 -3.23
N VAL A 87 14.17 -10.77 -4.49
CA VAL A 87 14.34 -9.35 -4.82
C VAL A 87 13.01 -8.61 -4.67
N ALA A 88 11.93 -9.15 -5.20
CA ALA A 88 10.57 -8.63 -5.02
C ALA A 88 10.15 -8.64 -3.56
N ALA A 89 10.57 -9.65 -2.78
CA ALA A 89 10.32 -9.68 -1.34
C ALA A 89 10.95 -8.47 -0.62
N VAL A 90 12.24 -8.21 -0.87
CA VAL A 90 12.95 -7.05 -0.28
C VAL A 90 12.38 -5.74 -0.78
N ALA A 91 12.14 -5.61 -2.09
CA ALA A 91 11.58 -4.40 -2.68
C ALA A 91 10.16 -4.12 -2.13
N GLY A 92 9.31 -5.14 -2.02
CA GLY A 92 7.98 -5.04 -1.46
C GLY A 92 8.00 -4.64 0.01
N ALA A 93 8.90 -5.21 0.82
CA ALA A 93 9.07 -4.84 2.22
C ALA A 93 9.50 -3.37 2.38
N LEU A 94 10.51 -2.92 1.63
CA LEU A 94 10.96 -1.53 1.63
C LEU A 94 9.87 -0.56 1.16
N HIS A 95 9.11 -0.95 0.14
CA HIS A 95 7.99 -0.18 -0.37
C HIS A 95 6.89 -0.01 0.69
N ALA A 96 6.45 -1.09 1.32
CA ALA A 96 5.44 -1.07 2.38
C ALA A 96 5.91 -0.25 3.59
N PHE A 97 7.14 -0.48 4.04
CA PHE A 97 7.76 0.28 5.12
C PHE A 97 7.77 1.78 4.82
N SER A 98 8.18 2.16 3.60
CA SER A 98 8.22 3.57 3.18
C SER A 98 6.84 4.22 3.24
N TRP A 99 5.79 3.54 2.76
CA TRP A 99 4.42 4.04 2.85
C TRP A 99 3.94 4.20 4.29
N ILE A 100 4.18 3.19 5.15
CA ILE A 100 3.83 3.26 6.57
C ILE A 100 4.47 4.49 7.20
N MET A 101 5.77 4.71 6.97
CA MET A 101 6.48 5.87 7.49
C MET A 101 5.94 7.21 6.94
N GLN A 102 5.57 7.28 5.67
CA GLN A 102 4.94 8.48 5.08
C GLN A 102 3.61 8.79 5.77
N PHE A 103 2.73 7.80 5.95
CA PHE A 103 1.45 8.01 6.62
C PHE A 103 1.63 8.38 8.10
N ILE A 104 2.58 7.77 8.81
CA ILE A 104 2.93 8.18 10.18
C ILE A 104 3.41 9.63 10.21
N GLY A 105 4.28 10.05 9.29
CA GLY A 105 4.74 11.44 9.21
C GLY A 105 3.58 12.42 9.01
N HIS A 106 2.69 12.14 8.07
CA HIS A 106 1.52 12.97 7.81
C HIS A 106 0.54 13.01 8.99
N GLY A 107 0.17 11.86 9.53
CA GLY A 107 -0.82 11.75 10.60
C GLY A 107 -0.31 12.14 11.98
N ALA A 108 0.84 11.61 12.39
CA ALA A 108 1.36 11.76 13.76
C ALA A 108 2.27 12.98 13.93
N ALA A 109 3.15 13.28 12.96
CA ALA A 109 4.08 14.41 13.08
C ALA A 109 3.43 15.72 12.60
N GLU A 110 2.75 15.70 11.46
CA GLU A 110 2.16 16.88 10.85
C GLU A 110 0.68 17.11 11.21
N GLY A 111 -0.01 16.09 11.72
CA GLY A 111 -1.44 16.16 12.06
C GLY A 111 -2.36 16.43 10.87
N ARG A 112 -1.90 16.15 9.64
CA ARG A 112 -2.59 16.54 8.40
C ARG A 112 -2.73 15.36 7.45
N ALA A 113 -3.83 15.34 6.70
CA ALA A 113 -4.03 14.36 5.65
C ALA A 113 -2.94 14.48 4.57
N PRO A 114 -2.52 13.36 3.95
CA PRO A 114 -1.53 13.38 2.88
C PRO A 114 -2.12 14.04 1.62
N ALA A 115 -1.29 14.83 0.93
CA ALA A 115 -1.69 15.56 -0.28
C ALA A 115 -2.18 14.66 -1.43
N LEU A 116 -1.88 13.35 -1.38
CA LEU A 116 -2.40 12.36 -2.33
C LEU A 116 -3.93 12.32 -2.39
N LEU A 117 -4.61 12.68 -1.29
CA LEU A 117 -6.08 12.70 -1.23
C LEU A 117 -6.68 13.93 -1.91
N ASP A 118 -5.93 15.03 -2.01
CA ASP A 118 -6.39 16.31 -2.55
C ASP A 118 -5.90 16.54 -4.00
N ASN A 119 -4.70 16.07 -4.33
CA ASN A 119 -4.06 16.27 -5.64
C ASN A 119 -3.12 15.12 -6.01
N LEU A 120 -3.69 14.04 -6.55
CA LEU A 120 -2.95 12.83 -6.91
C LEU A 120 -1.83 13.06 -7.93
N VAL A 121 -2.10 13.85 -8.99
CA VAL A 121 -1.10 14.15 -10.03
C VAL A 121 0.05 14.95 -9.45
N GLY A 122 -0.27 15.95 -8.62
CA GLY A 122 0.73 16.70 -7.87
C GLY A 122 1.54 15.79 -6.94
N ALA A 123 0.91 14.90 -6.19
CA ALA A 123 1.62 13.99 -5.30
C ALA A 123 2.61 13.07 -6.05
N ILE A 124 2.24 12.57 -7.24
CA ILE A 124 3.11 11.67 -8.01
C ILE A 124 4.30 12.42 -8.63
N VAL A 125 4.06 13.60 -9.21
CA VAL A 125 5.11 14.33 -9.96
C VAL A 125 5.91 15.27 -9.06
N LEU A 126 5.22 16.01 -8.19
CA LEU A 126 5.83 17.07 -7.39
C LEU A 126 6.54 16.52 -6.16
N ALA A 127 6.06 15.45 -5.54
CA ALA A 127 6.69 14.95 -4.30
C ALA A 127 8.16 14.49 -4.52
N PRO A 128 8.50 13.72 -5.57
CA PRO A 128 9.90 13.39 -5.84
C PRO A 128 10.75 14.61 -6.17
N PHE A 129 10.21 15.56 -6.93
CA PHE A 129 10.89 16.82 -7.26
C PHE A 129 11.15 17.68 -6.02
N PHE A 130 10.17 17.76 -5.13
CA PHE A 130 10.25 18.48 -3.87
C PHE A 130 11.35 17.92 -2.98
N VAL A 131 11.38 16.59 -2.75
CA VAL A 131 12.43 15.95 -1.94
C VAL A 131 13.81 16.17 -2.58
N HIS A 132 13.91 16.07 -3.91
CA HIS A 132 15.16 16.35 -4.62
C HIS A 132 15.65 17.79 -4.39
N LEU A 133 14.77 18.78 -4.50
CA LEU A 133 15.12 20.18 -4.23
C LEU A 133 15.49 20.42 -2.76
N GLU A 134 14.77 19.83 -1.80
CA GLU A 134 15.11 19.97 -0.38
C GLU A 134 16.50 19.40 -0.06
N LEU A 135 16.89 18.27 -0.68
CA LEU A 135 18.25 17.73 -0.55
C LEU A 135 19.30 18.68 -1.14
N LEU A 136 19.02 19.28 -2.30
CA LEU A 136 19.91 20.28 -2.90
C LEU A 136 20.03 21.54 -2.02
N PHE A 137 18.91 22.02 -1.47
CA PHE A 137 18.90 23.14 -0.54
C PHE A 137 19.69 22.83 0.75
N ALA A 138 19.61 21.60 1.26
CA ALA A 138 20.37 21.16 2.43
C ALA A 138 21.89 21.23 2.23
N ILE A 139 22.38 21.05 0.99
CA ILE A 139 23.80 21.22 0.64
C ILE A 139 24.14 22.64 0.13
N GLY A 140 23.22 23.59 0.25
CA GLY A 140 23.44 25.01 -0.04
C GLY A 140 23.10 25.46 -1.46
N TYR A 141 22.43 24.64 -2.27
CA TYR A 141 21.99 25.04 -3.60
C TYR A 141 20.99 26.21 -3.53
N ASN A 142 21.23 27.27 -4.30
CA ASN A 142 20.35 28.44 -4.44
C ASN A 142 19.65 28.93 -3.14
N PRO A 143 20.41 29.47 -2.16
CA PRO A 143 19.87 29.90 -0.87
C PRO A 143 18.78 30.99 -0.99
N SER A 144 18.84 31.81 -2.05
CA SER A 144 17.84 32.84 -2.33
C SER A 144 16.46 32.22 -2.63
N LEU A 145 16.44 31.13 -3.40
CA LEU A 145 15.22 30.42 -3.76
C LEU A 145 14.66 29.68 -2.54
N HIS A 146 15.53 28.99 -1.78
CA HIS A 146 15.11 28.29 -0.56
C HIS A 146 14.45 29.27 0.42
N LYS A 147 15.06 30.43 0.67
CA LYS A 147 14.47 31.48 1.53
C LYS A 147 13.10 31.95 1.04
N ARG A 148 12.92 32.15 -0.28
CA ARG A 148 11.60 32.54 -0.85
C ARG A 148 10.56 31.43 -0.65
N ILE A 149 10.91 30.18 -0.94
CA ILE A 149 10.01 29.03 -0.77
C ILE A 149 9.61 28.88 0.70
N GLN A 150 10.56 28.95 1.64
CA GLN A 150 10.29 28.85 3.07
C GLN A 150 9.34 29.95 3.58
N ASN A 151 9.50 31.19 3.09
CA ASN A 151 8.57 32.27 3.40
C ASN A 151 7.15 31.97 2.91
N GLU A 152 6.99 31.43 1.69
CA GLU A 152 5.67 31.05 1.15
C GLU A 152 5.08 29.85 1.89
N VAL A 153 5.89 28.86 2.27
CA VAL A 153 5.47 27.72 3.11
C VAL A 153 4.91 28.23 4.44
N GLY A 154 5.58 29.19 5.10
CA GLY A 154 5.10 29.78 6.34
C GLY A 154 3.73 30.47 6.21
N LYS A 155 3.48 31.16 5.09
CA LYS A 155 2.17 31.76 4.79
C LYS A 155 1.10 30.67 4.62
N GLN A 156 1.38 29.60 3.88
CA GLN A 156 0.43 28.50 3.68
C GLN A 156 0.11 27.75 4.98
N ILE A 157 1.11 27.45 5.81
CA ILE A 157 0.88 26.82 7.13
C ILE A 157 -0.06 27.67 7.99
N THR A 158 0.13 28.99 8.00
CA THR A 158 -0.74 29.91 8.73
C THR A 158 -2.17 29.89 8.21
N GLN A 159 -2.35 29.85 6.88
CA GLN A 159 -3.67 29.73 6.25
C GLN A 159 -4.35 28.41 6.61
N PHE A 160 -3.63 27.28 6.55
CA PHE A 160 -4.18 25.97 6.94
C PHE A 160 -4.66 25.96 8.40
N ARG A 161 -3.83 26.44 9.33
CA ARG A 161 -4.19 26.53 10.76
C ARG A 161 -5.44 27.39 10.99
N ARG A 162 -5.57 28.49 10.26
CA ARG A 162 -6.75 29.35 10.31
C ARG A 162 -8.00 28.62 9.83
N GLN A 163 -7.93 27.94 8.68
CA GLN A 163 -9.03 27.17 8.12
C GLN A 163 -9.48 26.05 9.07
N GLU A 164 -8.53 25.35 9.71
CA GLU A 164 -8.87 24.34 10.71
C GLU A 164 -9.56 24.92 11.94
N ALA A 165 -9.08 26.06 12.46
CA ALA A 165 -9.71 26.74 13.59
C ALA A 165 -11.14 27.19 13.26
N ASP A 166 -11.36 27.73 12.07
CA ASP A 166 -12.67 28.16 11.60
C ASP A 166 -13.63 26.97 11.43
N LYS A 167 -13.15 25.84 10.88
CA LYS A 167 -13.92 24.58 10.79
C LYS A 167 -14.34 24.07 12.18
N LYS A 168 -13.42 24.05 13.16
CA LYS A 168 -13.72 23.62 14.54
C LYS A 168 -14.76 24.53 15.21
N ARG A 169 -14.66 25.85 15.02
CA ARG A 169 -15.64 26.82 15.54
C ARG A 169 -17.02 26.63 14.92
N ALA A 170 -17.10 26.34 13.63
CA ALA A 170 -18.35 26.10 12.93
C ALA A 170 -19.02 24.79 13.37
N ALA A 171 -18.24 23.73 13.61
CA ALA A 171 -18.75 22.45 14.11
C ALA A 171 -19.34 22.60 15.53
N GLY A 172 -18.60 23.18 16.48
CA GLY A 172 -19.10 23.36 17.85
C GLY A 172 -20.29 24.32 18.00
N ARG A 173 -20.59 25.14 16.99
CA ARG A 173 -21.83 25.95 16.92
C ARG A 173 -23.06 25.17 16.45
N LYS A 174 -22.90 24.03 15.79
CA LYS A 174 -24.01 23.17 15.35
C LYS A 174 -24.46 22.20 16.44
N ASP A 175 -23.64 22.00 17.45
CA ASP A 175 -23.90 21.11 18.60
C ASP A 175 -24.54 21.85 19.80
N LEU A 176 -24.85 23.15 19.64
CA LEU A 176 -25.58 24.01 20.58
C LEU A 176 -26.97 24.36 20.01
#